data_AF-A0A851I3A2-F1
#
_entry.id   AF-A0A851I3A2-F1
#
_cell.length_a   1.000
_cell.length_b   1.000
_cell.length_c   1.000
_cell.angle_alpha   90.00
_cell.angle_beta   90.00
_cell.angle_gamma   90.00
#
_symmetry.space_group_name_H-M   'P 1'
#
loop_
_entity.id
_entity.type
_entity.pdbx_description
1 polymer ?
#
loop_
_entity_poly.entity_id
_entity_poly.type
_entity_poly.pdbx_seq_one_letter_code
_entity_poly.pdbx_strand_id
1 'polypeptide(L)'
;MKKLFCLAFILTVFVNVNTFSVTKKSSASKKSPSGQTQTEPVRVVLRFLKEYANLGPGYIDNTNLISDKFRTKYYKEKAKYIEENGIIDYVPIVGGQNPSENYKLISYNPNTGMVVVKPVYAGYDSEIEEIKLQVKQVNGKWIIDDYVQKY
;
A
#
# COMPACT_ATOMS: atom_id res chain seq x y z
N MET A 1 -12.17 70.55 12.55
CA MET A 1 -11.43 69.49 11.82
C MET A 1 -11.65 68.15 12.49
N LYS A 2 -12.35 67.21 11.83
CA LYS A 2 -12.29 65.75 12.05
C LYS A 2 -12.95 65.11 10.83
N LYS A 3 -12.15 64.38 10.05
CA LYS A 3 -12.46 63.89 8.69
C LYS A 3 -13.34 62.65 8.78
N LEU A 4 -14.43 62.61 8.02
CA LEU A 4 -15.19 61.38 7.74
C LEU A 4 -14.33 60.51 6.82
N PHE A 5 -13.86 59.38 7.33
CA PHE A 5 -13.21 58.36 6.51
C PHE A 5 -14.29 57.45 5.94
N CYS A 6 -14.61 57.63 4.65
CA CYS A 6 -15.37 56.67 3.87
C CYS A 6 -14.45 55.48 3.54
N LEU A 7 -14.65 54.35 4.21
CA LEU A 7 -13.95 53.10 3.91
C LEU A 7 -14.71 52.37 2.80
N ALA A 8 -14.22 52.49 1.56
CA ALA A 8 -14.73 51.75 0.41
C ALA A 8 -14.28 50.28 0.49
N PHE A 9 -15.19 49.37 0.81
CA PHE A 9 -14.98 47.93 0.62
C PHE A 9 -15.33 47.58 -0.82
N ILE A 10 -14.32 47.41 -1.67
CA ILE A 10 -14.48 46.79 -2.99
C ILE A 10 -14.67 45.29 -2.75
N LEU A 11 -15.92 44.84 -2.88
CA LEU A 11 -16.27 43.43 -2.81
C LEU A 11 -15.86 42.77 -4.14
N THR A 12 -14.65 42.22 -4.22
CA THR A 12 -14.24 41.39 -5.36
C THR A 12 -14.97 40.05 -5.28
N VAL A 13 -15.99 39.89 -6.13
CA VAL A 13 -16.65 38.61 -6.37
C VAL A 13 -15.66 37.73 -7.16
N PHE A 14 -15.05 36.75 -6.50
CA PHE A 14 -14.39 35.66 -7.20
C PHE A 14 -15.48 34.78 -7.82
N VAL A 15 -15.80 35.03 -9.08
CA VAL A 15 -16.52 34.07 -9.91
C VAL A 15 -15.61 32.87 -10.12
N ASN A 16 -15.77 31.84 -9.29
CA ASN A 16 -15.20 30.53 -9.55
C ASN A 16 -15.92 29.95 -10.78
N VAL A 17 -15.37 30.20 -11.97
CA VAL A 17 -15.74 29.49 -13.19
C VAL A 17 -15.14 28.08 -13.13
N ASN A 18 -15.75 27.22 -12.31
CA ASN A 18 -15.61 25.79 -12.50
C ASN A 18 -16.38 25.44 -13.77
N THR A 19 -15.67 25.51 -14.89
CA THR A 19 -16.09 25.03 -16.20
C THR A 19 -16.23 23.51 -16.10
N PHE A 20 -17.38 23.03 -15.61
CA PHE A 20 -17.76 21.64 -15.70
C PHE A 20 -18.04 21.33 -17.16
N SER A 21 -17.01 20.84 -17.84
CA SER A 21 -17.14 20.33 -19.20
C SER A 21 -18.01 19.07 -19.15
N VAL A 22 -19.14 19.15 -19.85
CA VAL A 22 -20.02 18.03 -20.15
C VAL A 22 -19.20 16.94 -20.85
N THR A 23 -18.80 15.89 -20.13
CA THR A 23 -18.45 14.62 -20.78
C THR A 23 -19.70 13.79 -20.89
N LYS A 24 -20.18 13.66 -22.13
CA LYS A 24 -21.23 12.74 -22.54
C LYS A 24 -21.00 11.36 -21.90
N LYS A 25 -22.07 10.81 -21.34
CA LYS A 25 -22.19 9.39 -20.97
C LYS A 25 -21.94 8.54 -22.22
N SER A 26 -20.80 7.86 -22.28
CA SER A 26 -20.56 6.75 -23.21
C SER A 26 -20.44 5.45 -22.40
N SER A 27 -21.48 4.64 -22.48
CA SER A 27 -21.42 3.23 -22.10
C SER A 27 -20.55 2.44 -23.08
N ALA A 28 -19.97 1.34 -22.57
CA ALA A 28 -19.24 0.28 -23.26
C ALA A 28 -17.74 0.55 -23.51
N SER A 29 -16.89 -0.01 -22.65
CA SER A 29 -16.26 -1.31 -22.90
C SER A 29 -15.35 -1.69 -21.72
N LYS A 30 -15.64 -2.83 -21.07
CA LYS A 30 -14.72 -3.46 -20.12
C LYS A 30 -13.49 -3.91 -20.91
N LYS A 31 -12.48 -3.06 -21.01
CA LYS A 31 -11.12 -3.47 -21.37
C LYS A 31 -10.36 -3.72 -20.08
N SER A 32 -9.92 -4.96 -19.89
CA SER A 32 -9.04 -5.38 -18.82
C SER A 32 -7.83 -4.44 -18.73
N PRO A 33 -7.54 -3.82 -17.57
CA PRO A 33 -6.39 -2.93 -17.46
C PRO A 33 -5.14 -3.74 -17.07
N SER A 34 -4.57 -4.49 -18.02
CA SER A 34 -3.16 -4.86 -17.94
C SER A 34 -2.33 -3.69 -18.49
N GLY A 35 -2.08 -2.69 -17.66
CA GLY A 35 -1.31 -1.50 -18.06
C GLY A 35 -1.56 -0.22 -17.26
N GLN A 36 -2.28 -0.27 -16.13
CA GLN A 36 -2.34 0.88 -15.23
C GLN A 36 -0.97 1.05 -14.55
N THR A 37 -0.30 2.17 -14.82
CA THR A 37 0.90 2.60 -14.08
C THR A 37 0.51 2.69 -12.61
N GLN A 38 0.92 1.72 -11.81
CA GLN A 38 0.56 1.66 -10.39
C GLN A 38 1.05 2.92 -9.65
N THR A 39 0.33 3.34 -8.62
CA THR A 39 0.78 4.43 -7.74
C THR A 39 2.06 4.02 -7.01
N GLU A 40 2.91 4.98 -6.68
CA GLU A 40 4.17 4.72 -5.96
C GLU A 40 4.02 3.84 -4.70
N PRO A 41 3.04 4.07 -3.79
CA PRO A 41 2.85 3.18 -2.63
C PRO A 41 2.55 1.72 -3.01
N VAL A 42 1.79 1.49 -4.09
CA VAL A 42 1.52 0.15 -4.60
C VAL A 42 2.80 -0.48 -5.17
N ARG A 43 3.61 0.29 -5.89
CA ARG A 43 4.90 -0.20 -6.43
C ARG A 43 5.85 -0.60 -5.32
N VAL A 44 5.93 0.18 -4.24
CA VAL A 44 6.75 -0.15 -3.06
C VAL A 44 6.32 -1.49 -2.46
N VAL A 45 5.02 -1.71 -2.29
CA VAL A 45 4.49 -2.98 -1.76
C VAL A 45 4.80 -4.16 -2.68
N LEU A 46 4.56 -4.04 -3.98
CA LEU A 46 4.81 -5.13 -4.92
C LEU A 46 6.30 -5.44 -5.06
N ARG A 47 7.14 -4.41 -5.02
CA ARG A 47 8.60 -4.56 -4.99
C ARG A 47 9.05 -5.30 -3.72
N PHE A 48 8.59 -4.86 -2.55
CA PHE A 48 8.90 -5.51 -1.28
C PHE A 48 8.54 -6.99 -1.30
N LEU A 49 7.33 -7.34 -1.71
CA LEU A 49 6.87 -8.72 -1.73
C LEU A 49 7.66 -9.59 -2.70
N LYS A 50 7.98 -9.06 -3.89
CA LYS A 50 8.82 -9.76 -4.85
C LYS A 50 10.23 -9.99 -4.29
N GLU A 51 10.87 -8.96 -3.74
CA GLU A 51 12.22 -9.10 -3.19
C GLU A 51 12.24 -10.04 -1.98
N TYR A 52 11.25 -9.95 -1.10
CA TYR A 52 11.11 -10.80 0.08
C TYR A 52 10.88 -12.28 -0.28
N ALA A 53 10.02 -12.57 -1.26
CA ALA A 53 9.81 -13.94 -1.73
C ALA A 53 11.10 -14.56 -2.32
N ASN A 54 11.90 -13.76 -3.04
CA ASN A 54 13.13 -14.24 -3.69
C ASN A 54 14.34 -14.35 -2.74
N LEU A 55 14.47 -13.42 -1.80
CA LEU A 55 15.65 -13.32 -0.92
C LEU A 55 15.42 -13.97 0.46
N GLY A 56 14.17 -14.32 0.77
CA GLY A 56 13.79 -14.96 2.02
C GLY A 56 13.84 -14.04 3.24
N PRO A 57 13.73 -14.61 4.45
CA PRO A 57 13.50 -13.84 5.68
C PRO A 57 14.62 -12.86 6.05
N GLY A 58 15.87 -13.12 5.64
CA GLY A 58 17.01 -12.21 5.86
C GLY A 58 16.90 -10.86 5.13
N TYR A 59 15.98 -10.74 4.16
CA TYR A 59 15.68 -9.47 3.49
C TYR A 59 15.17 -8.38 4.46
N ILE A 60 14.47 -8.77 5.53
CA ILE A 60 13.89 -7.87 6.52
C ILE A 60 14.97 -7.05 7.26
N ASP A 61 16.18 -7.59 7.40
CA ASP A 61 17.26 -6.93 8.11
C ASP A 61 17.80 -5.71 7.36
N ASN A 62 17.86 -5.79 6.03
CA ASN A 62 18.62 -4.84 5.23
C ASN A 62 17.75 -3.95 4.33
N THR A 63 16.47 -4.29 4.15
CA THR A 63 15.59 -3.49 3.30
C THR A 63 15.29 -2.12 3.88
N ASN A 64 15.36 -1.10 3.03
CA ASN A 64 14.96 0.27 3.35
C ASN A 64 13.50 0.57 2.99
N LEU A 65 12.74 -0.44 2.55
CA LEU A 65 11.33 -0.31 2.19
C LEU A 65 10.39 -0.43 3.40
N ILE A 66 10.89 -0.81 4.57
CA ILE A 66 10.10 -1.01 5.79
C ILE A 66 10.53 -0.05 6.90
N SER A 67 9.61 0.26 7.82
CA SER A 67 9.91 1.00 9.03
C SER A 67 10.51 0.11 10.14
N ASP A 68 11.13 0.72 11.14
CA ASP A 68 11.59 0.00 12.33
C ASP A 68 10.42 -0.60 13.12
N LYS A 69 9.24 0.03 13.07
CA LYS A 69 8.00 -0.52 13.65
C LYS A 69 7.64 -1.85 12.98
N PHE A 70 7.66 -1.89 11.65
CA PHE A 70 7.43 -3.13 10.89
C PHE A 70 8.44 -4.20 11.29
N ARG A 71 9.74 -3.87 11.28
CA ARG A 71 10.81 -4.82 11.61
C ARG A 71 10.69 -5.38 13.03
N THR A 72 10.38 -4.51 13.99
CA THR A 72 10.16 -4.91 15.39
C THR A 72 8.98 -5.85 15.52
N LYS A 73 7.86 -5.54 14.87
CA LYS A 73 6.66 -6.40 14.84
C LYS A 73 6.97 -7.77 14.24
N TYR A 74 7.64 -7.80 13.09
CA TYR A 74 8.06 -9.03 12.41
C TYR A 74 8.83 -9.97 13.34
N TYR A 75 9.88 -9.46 14.00
CA TYR A 75 10.70 -10.31 14.87
C TYR A 75 9.97 -10.73 16.13
N LYS A 76 9.11 -9.88 16.69
CA LYS A 76 8.27 -10.24 17.84
C LYS A 76 7.30 -11.38 17.50
N GLU A 77 6.62 -11.30 16.37
CA GLU A 77 5.66 -12.34 15.94
C GLU A 77 6.37 -13.64 15.56
N LYS A 78 7.51 -13.54 14.86
CA LYS A 78 8.37 -14.69 14.54
C LYS A 78 8.84 -15.42 15.80
N ALA A 79 9.35 -14.69 16.79
CA ALA A 79 9.83 -15.26 18.04
C ALA A 79 8.69 -15.95 18.82
N LYS A 80 7.53 -15.29 18.90
CA LYS A 80 6.33 -15.86 19.53
C LYS A 80 5.92 -17.17 18.88
N TYR A 81 5.87 -17.22 17.54
CA TYR A 81 5.51 -18.46 16.84
C TYR A 81 6.48 -19.61 17.12
N ILE A 82 7.79 -19.33 17.14
CA ILE A 82 8.82 -20.33 17.48
C ILE A 82 8.67 -20.80 18.93
N GLU A 83 8.39 -19.90 19.86
CA GLU A 83 8.15 -20.25 21.26
C GLU A 83 6.93 -21.18 21.40
N GLU A 84 5.87 -20.94 20.63
CA GLU A 84 4.63 -21.72 20.68
C GLU A 84 4.71 -23.05 19.91
N ASN A 85 5.50 -23.12 18.82
CA ASN A 85 5.46 -24.24 17.86
C ASN A 85 6.82 -24.92 17.61
N GLY A 86 7.92 -24.40 18.17
CA GLY A 86 9.28 -24.92 18.04
C GLY A 86 9.97 -24.57 16.72
N ILE A 87 9.27 -24.65 15.59
CA ILE A 87 9.79 -24.33 14.25
C ILE A 87 8.81 -23.47 13.46
N ILE A 88 9.31 -22.71 12.49
CA ILE A 88 8.48 -22.01 11.50
C ILE A 88 8.53 -22.81 10.20
N ASP A 89 7.38 -23.29 9.75
CA ASP A 89 7.22 -24.06 8.52
C ASP A 89 6.51 -23.27 7.39
N TYR A 90 6.71 -21.95 7.39
CA TYR A 90 6.18 -21.04 6.38
C TYR A 90 7.06 -19.80 6.26
N VAL A 91 6.88 -19.02 5.19
CA VAL A 91 7.52 -17.72 5.05
C VAL A 91 6.62 -16.66 5.68
N PRO A 92 7.04 -15.98 6.77
CA PRO A 92 6.18 -15.00 7.45
C PRO A 92 5.69 -13.90 6.51
N ILE A 93 4.55 -13.26 6.79
CA ILE A 93 3.84 -12.28 5.92
C ILE A 93 3.16 -12.91 4.69
N VAL A 94 3.83 -13.78 3.95
CA VAL A 94 3.36 -14.27 2.64
C VAL A 94 2.77 -15.68 2.67
N GLY A 95 3.00 -16.43 3.74
CA GLY A 95 2.47 -17.78 3.93
C GLY A 95 3.14 -18.84 3.05
N GLY A 96 2.93 -20.11 3.42
CA GLY A 96 3.47 -21.28 2.72
C GLY A 96 5.01 -21.37 2.75
N GLN A 97 5.55 -22.53 2.38
CA GLN A 97 7.00 -22.73 2.25
C GLN A 97 7.56 -22.16 0.94
N ASN A 98 6.72 -22.03 -0.09
CA ASN A 98 7.10 -21.57 -1.43
C ASN A 98 6.19 -20.41 -1.87
N PRO A 99 6.46 -19.17 -1.39
CA PRO A 99 5.62 -18.03 -1.69
C PRO A 99 5.69 -17.64 -3.16
N SER A 100 4.61 -17.03 -3.66
CA SER A 100 4.57 -16.54 -5.05
C SER A 100 5.61 -15.45 -5.29
N GLU A 101 6.30 -15.49 -6.42
CA GLU A 101 7.21 -14.40 -6.82
C GLU A 101 6.46 -13.19 -7.40
N ASN A 102 5.17 -13.37 -7.73
CA ASN A 102 4.36 -12.36 -8.42
C ASN A 102 3.05 -12.11 -7.68
N TYR A 103 2.73 -10.84 -7.49
CA TYR A 103 1.54 -10.39 -6.78
C TYR A 103 0.76 -9.41 -7.64
N LYS A 104 -0.57 -9.44 -7.51
CA LYS A 104 -1.49 -8.50 -8.15
C LYS A 104 -2.21 -7.67 -7.11
N LEU A 105 -2.36 -6.38 -7.39
CA LEU A 105 -3.16 -5.47 -6.59
C LEU A 105 -4.63 -5.91 -6.58
N ILE A 106 -5.24 -5.96 -5.39
CA ILE A 106 -6.69 -6.03 -5.22
C ILE A 106 -7.24 -4.64 -4.96
N SER A 107 -6.69 -3.93 -4.00
CA SER A 107 -7.16 -2.59 -3.64
C SER A 107 -6.05 -1.76 -2.98
N TYR A 108 -6.21 -0.44 -3.09
CA TYR A 108 -5.39 0.54 -2.37
C TYR A 108 -6.31 1.61 -1.78
N ASN A 109 -6.24 1.81 -0.46
CA ASN A 109 -6.93 2.87 0.24
C ASN A 109 -5.94 4.01 0.56
N PRO A 110 -5.99 5.15 -0.15
CA PRO A 110 -5.06 6.25 0.08
C PRO A 110 -5.25 6.98 1.41
N ASN A 111 -6.43 6.86 2.04
CA ASN A 111 -6.69 7.50 3.33
C ASN A 111 -6.04 6.75 4.50
N THR A 112 -5.92 5.42 4.39
CA THR A 112 -5.33 4.57 5.44
C THR A 112 -3.94 4.07 5.09
N GLY A 113 -3.52 4.22 3.83
CA GLY A 113 -2.29 3.63 3.29
C GLY A 113 -2.38 2.11 3.11
N MET A 114 -3.57 1.51 3.19
CA MET A 114 -3.70 0.05 3.12
C MET A 114 -3.66 -0.44 1.68
N VAL A 115 -2.73 -1.33 1.39
CA VAL A 115 -2.57 -2.03 0.11
C VAL A 115 -2.92 -3.49 0.33
N VAL A 116 -3.87 -3.99 -0.46
CA VAL A 116 -4.28 -5.40 -0.45
C VAL A 116 -3.84 -6.01 -1.77
N VAL A 117 -3.09 -7.11 -1.71
CA VAL A 117 -2.63 -7.85 -2.88
C VAL A 117 -2.94 -9.33 -2.72
N LYS A 118 -2.85 -10.07 -3.83
CA LYS A 118 -2.89 -11.54 -3.82
C LYS A 118 -1.81 -12.13 -4.72
N PRO A 119 -1.32 -13.35 -4.43
CA PRO A 119 -0.41 -14.05 -5.33
C PRO A 119 -1.05 -14.28 -6.72
N VAL A 120 -0.22 -14.27 -7.76
CA VAL A 120 -0.64 -14.57 -9.14
C VAL A 120 -0.67 -16.08 -9.39
N TYR A 121 0.22 -16.82 -8.72
CA TYR A 121 0.24 -18.28 -8.67
C TYR A 121 0.44 -18.70 -7.22
N ALA A 122 -0.63 -19.13 -6.57
CA ALA A 122 -0.57 -19.81 -5.29
C ALA A 122 -0.19 -21.28 -5.62
N GLY A 123 0.75 -21.90 -4.90
CA GLY A 123 1.07 -23.32 -5.09
C GLY A 123 -0.17 -24.21 -5.00
N TYR A 124 -0.07 -25.45 -5.49
CA TYR A 124 -1.17 -26.39 -5.80
C TYR A 124 -2.30 -26.55 -4.76
N ASP A 125 -2.10 -26.17 -3.48
CA ASP A 125 -3.07 -26.31 -2.39
C ASP A 125 -3.32 -25.03 -1.57
N SER A 126 -2.83 -23.86 -2.01
CA SER A 126 -3.04 -22.62 -1.24
C SER A 126 -4.32 -21.91 -1.66
N GLU A 127 -5.27 -21.79 -0.74
CA GLU A 127 -6.30 -20.75 -0.82
C GLU A 127 -5.61 -19.42 -1.16
N ILE A 128 -6.15 -18.67 -2.11
CA ILE A 128 -5.53 -17.42 -2.55
C ILE A 128 -5.69 -16.41 -1.42
N GLU A 129 -4.70 -16.38 -0.54
CA GLU A 129 -4.74 -15.54 0.62
C GLU A 129 -4.28 -14.12 0.31
N GLU A 130 -5.14 -13.17 0.66
CA GLU A 130 -4.82 -11.76 0.54
C GLU A 130 -3.74 -11.36 1.54
N ILE A 131 -2.76 -10.61 1.08
CA ILE A 131 -1.74 -9.97 1.91
C ILE A 131 -2.10 -8.50 2.05
N LYS A 132 -2.08 -8.00 3.30
CA LYS A 132 -2.45 -6.62 3.63
C LYS A 132 -1.26 -5.91 4.26
N LEU A 133 -0.78 -4.89 3.58
CA LEU A 133 0.36 -4.07 3.98
C LEU A 133 -0.08 -2.62 4.11
N GLN A 134 0.33 -1.95 5.17
CA GLN A 134 0.09 -0.53 5.38
C GLN A 134 1.34 0.26 5.01
N VAL A 135 1.19 1.24 4.13
CA VAL A 135 2.25 2.17 3.77
C VAL A 135 2.06 3.54 4.43
N LYS A 136 3.16 4.27 4.59
CA LYS A 136 3.14 5.69 4.95
C LYS A 136 4.25 6.44 4.24
N GLN A 137 4.13 7.76 4.19
CA GLN A 137 5.20 8.62 3.68
C GLN A 137 6.07 9.10 4.84
N VAL A 138 7.39 8.96 4.69
CA VAL A 138 8.40 9.48 5.61
C VAL A 138 9.45 10.20 4.79
N ASN A 139 9.66 11.50 5.07
CA ASN A 139 10.65 12.33 4.36
C ASN A 139 10.51 12.26 2.83
N GLY A 140 9.27 12.29 2.34
CA GLY A 140 8.94 12.22 0.91
C GLY A 140 9.02 10.82 0.29
N LYS A 141 9.49 9.80 1.01
CA LYS A 141 9.58 8.40 0.54
C LYS A 141 8.44 7.56 1.09
N TRP A 142 7.89 6.67 0.26
CA TRP A 142 6.92 5.67 0.70
C TRP A 142 7.64 4.48 1.30
N ILE A 143 7.23 4.08 2.51
CA ILE A 143 7.70 2.88 3.20
C ILE A 143 6.51 2.09 3.71
N ILE A 144 6.71 0.79 3.93
CA ILE A 144 5.74 -0.10 4.56
C ILE A 144 5.93 0.01 6.07
N ASP A 145 4.86 0.39 6.77
CA ASP A 145 4.88 0.64 8.21
C ASP A 145 4.29 -0.48 9.04
N ASP A 146 3.37 -1.26 8.45
CA ASP A 146 2.67 -2.33 9.15
C ASP A 146 2.16 -3.38 8.17
N TYR A 147 1.71 -4.51 8.71
CA TYR A 147 1.03 -5.57 7.96
C TYR A 147 -0.01 -6.25 8.86
N VAL A 148 -1.01 -6.87 8.27
CA VAL A 148 -1.96 -7.70 9.03
C VAL A 148 -1.40 -9.12 9.12
N GLN A 149 -1.03 -9.55 10.33
CA GLN A 149 -0.58 -10.92 10.57
C GLN A 149 -1.74 -11.89 10.34
N LYS A 150 -1.44 -13.00 9.66
CA LYS A 150 -2.41 -14.05 9.36
C LYS A 150 -2.01 -15.43 9.85
N TYR A 151 -0.71 -15.69 9.99
CA TYR A 151 -0.14 -17.01 10.31
C TYR A 151 0.54 -17.07 11.68
#